data_AF-A0A5C7J822-F1
#
_entry.id   AF-A0A5C7J822-F1
#
_cell.length_a   1.000
_cell.length_b   1.000
_cell.length_c   1.000
_cell.angle_alpha   90.00
_cell.angle_beta   90.00
_cell.angle_gamma   90.00
#
_symmetry.space_group_name_H-M   'P 1'
#
loop_
_entity.id
_entity.type
_entity.pdbx_description
1 polymer ?
#
loop_
_entity_poly.entity_id
_entity_poly.type
_entity_poly.pdbx_seq_one_letter_code
_entity_poly.pdbx_strand_id
1 'polypeptide(L)' 'MSNKSSAKLVKDARVAKGLTQTELAKKAGVHSNTIAKIEQGIQQPSYPTIKKLSKILDININDFPE' A
#
# COMPACT_ATOMS: atom_id res chain seq x y z
N MET A 1 -11.37 -18.66 5.65
CA MET A 1 -11.38 -17.25 6.10
C MET A 1 -10.25 -16.54 5.37
N SER A 2 -10.52 -15.70 4.39
CA SER A 2 -9.45 -15.01 3.64
C SER A 2 -8.80 -13.99 4.55
N ASN A 3 -7.58 -14.27 4.99
CA ASN A 3 -6.77 -13.37 5.81
C ASN A 3 -6.35 -12.17 4.93
N LYS A 4 -7.21 -11.15 4.83
CA LYS A 4 -6.92 -9.90 4.12
C LYS A 4 -5.89 -9.11 4.94
N SER A 5 -4.71 -8.88 4.38
CA SER A 5 -3.68 -8.04 5.00
C SER A 5 -3.44 -6.77 4.17
N SER A 6 -3.14 -5.66 4.84
CA SER A 6 -2.71 -4.40 4.19
C SER A 6 -1.57 -4.65 3.20
N ALA A 7 -0.66 -5.57 3.54
CA ALA A 7 0.46 -5.97 2.70
C ALA A 7 0.01 -6.51 1.34
N LYS A 8 -0.91 -7.49 1.35
CA LYS A 8 -1.43 -8.10 0.12
C LYS A 8 -2.27 -7.10 -0.68
N LEU A 9 -3.13 -6.34 -0.02
CA LEU A 9 -3.97 -5.32 -0.64
C LEU A 9 -3.13 -4.29 -1.42
N VAL A 10 -2.12 -3.71 -0.77
CA VAL A 10 -1.24 -2.70 -1.38
C VAL A 10 -0.44 -3.29 -2.53
N LYS A 11 0.13 -4.48 -2.35
CA LYS A 11 0.94 -5.15 -3.38
C LYS A 11 0.12 -5.46 -4.63
N ASP A 12 -1.05 -6.07 -4.46
CA ASP A 12 -1.90 -6.49 -5.58
C ASP A 12 -2.38 -5.26 -6.37
N ALA A 13 -2.83 -4.21 -5.69
CA ALA A 13 -3.26 -2.97 -6.34
C ALA A 13 -2.11 -2.23 -7.03
N ARG A 14 -0.90 -2.22 -6.43
CA ARG A 14 0.30 -1.65 -7.07
C ARG A 14 0.63 -2.37 -8.38
N VAL A 15 0.62 -3.70 -8.37
CA VAL A 15 0.91 -4.52 -9.56
C VAL A 15 -0.17 -4.31 -10.62
N ALA A 16 -1.44 -4.25 -10.25
CA ALA A 16 -2.55 -3.96 -11.16
C ALA A 16 -2.42 -2.59 -11.84
N LYS A 17 -1.81 -1.61 -11.15
CA LYS A 17 -1.48 -0.28 -11.70
C LYS A 17 -0.20 -0.25 -12.55
N GLY A 18 0.53 -1.35 -12.66
CA GLY A 18 1.81 -1.42 -13.39
C GLY A 18 2.93 -0.60 -12.75
N LEU A 19 2.84 -0.29 -11.47
CA LEU A 19 3.84 0.53 -10.77
C LEU A 19 4.91 -0.33 -10.12
N THR A 20 6.16 0.13 -10.15
CA THR A 20 7.22 -0.37 -9.26
C THR A 20 7.02 0.13 -7.83
N GLN A 21 7.66 -0.51 -6.85
CA GLN A 21 7.61 -0.05 -5.45
C GLN A 21 8.19 1.37 -5.31
N THR A 22 9.25 1.69 -6.05
CA THR A 22 9.89 3.01 -6.06
C THR A 22 8.96 4.08 -6.64
N GLU A 23 8.22 3.79 -7.71
CA GLU A 23 7.25 4.73 -8.27
C GLU A 23 6.07 4.96 -7.33
N LEU A 24 5.55 3.90 -6.69
CA LEU A 24 4.50 4.06 -5.69
C LEU A 24 5.01 4.91 -4.51
N ALA A 25 6.22 4.65 -4.03
CA ALA A 25 6.83 5.40 -2.94
C ALA A 25 6.99 6.89 -3.29
N LYS A 26 7.49 7.19 -4.50
CA LYS A 26 7.61 8.55 -5.02
C LYS A 26 6.26 9.25 -5.08
N LYS A 27 5.22 8.58 -5.60
CA LYS A 27 3.85 9.12 -5.65
C LYS A 27 3.24 9.34 -4.26
N ALA A 28 3.53 8.45 -3.31
CA ALA A 28 3.06 8.56 -1.93
C ALA A 28 3.90 9.52 -1.07
N GLY A 29 5.03 10.02 -1.58
CA GLY A 29 5.94 10.88 -0.83
C GLY A 29 6.50 10.16 0.40
N VAL A 30 6.90 8.90 0.25
CA VAL A 30 7.56 8.08 1.28
C VAL A 30 8.82 7.44 0.70
N HIS A 31 9.66 6.86 1.57
CA HIS A 31 10.84 6.13 1.11
C HIS A 31 10.43 4.82 0.44
N SER A 32 11.18 4.36 -0.57
CA SER A 32 10.93 3.06 -1.24
C SER A 32 10.90 1.90 -0.24
N ASN A 33 11.79 1.93 0.76
CA ASN A 33 11.84 0.96 1.84
C ASN A 33 10.55 0.92 2.68
N THR A 34 9.83 2.04 2.81
CA THR A 34 8.53 2.08 3.50
C THR A 34 7.50 1.23 2.76
N ILE A 35 7.40 1.38 1.43
CA ILE A 35 6.51 0.56 0.60
C ILE A 35 6.91 -0.92 0.66
N ALA A 36 8.20 -1.22 0.57
CA ALA A 36 8.68 -2.60 0.66
C ALA A 36 8.29 -3.27 1.99
N LYS A 37 8.50 -2.59 3.13
CA LYS A 37 8.09 -3.09 4.46
C LYS A 37 6.58 -3.26 4.59
N ILE A 38 5.79 -2.36 3.99
CA ILE A 38 4.32 -2.50 3.96
C ILE A 38 3.91 -3.75 3.18
N GLU A 39 4.42 -3.93 1.96
CA GLU A 39 4.08 -5.09 1.11
C GLU A 39 4.59 -6.43 1.66
N GLN A 40 5.58 -6.40 2.55
CA GLN A 40 6.07 -7.57 3.30
C GLN A 40 5.30 -7.83 4.59
N GLY A 41 4.41 -6.90 5.02
CA GLY A 41 3.70 -6.99 6.29
C GLY A 41 4.57 -6.70 7.53
N ILE A 42 5.79 -6.20 7.34
CA ILE A 42 6.71 -5.81 8.42
C ILE A 42 6.26 -4.50 9.09
N GLN A 43 5.63 -3.61 8.32
CA GLN A 43 5.19 -2.31 8.79
C GLN A 43 3.76 -2.04 8.34
N GLN A 44 2.89 -1.69 9.29
CA GLN A 44 1.56 -1.20 8.95
C GLN A 44 1.63 0.25 8.46
N PRO A 45 0.89 0.61 7.39
CA PRO A 45 0.82 2.00 6.94
C PRO A 45 0.08 2.85 7.97
N SER A 46 0.61 4.03 8.28
CA SER A 46 -0.12 5.02 9.09
C SER A 46 -1.34 5.55 8.35
N TYR A 47 -2.34 6.08 9.07
CA TYR A 47 -3.54 6.67 8.45
C TYR A 47 -3.25 7.71 7.34
N PRO A 48 -2.29 8.64 7.50
CA PRO A 48 -1.88 9.52 6.40
C PRO A 48 -1.35 8.77 5.17
N THR A 49 -0.60 7.69 5.40
CA THR A 49 -0.08 6.82 4.33
C THR A 49 -1.23 6.08 3.64
N ILE A 50 -2.17 5.52 4.41
CA ILE A 50 -3.39 4.87 3.89
C ILE A 50 -4.15 5.82 2.97
N LYS A 51 -4.38 7.07 3.39
CA LYS A 51 -5.09 8.06 2.59
C LYS A 51 -4.39 8.36 1.25
N LYS A 52 -3.06 8.40 1.24
CA LYS A 52 -2.28 8.60 0.01
C LYS A 52 -2.32 7.36 -0.89
N LEU A 53 -2.07 6.19 -0.33
CA LEU A 53 -2.08 4.92 -1.06
C LEU A 53 -3.46 4.66 -1.68
N SER A 54 -4.54 4.90 -0.94
CA SER A 54 -5.92 4.77 -1.40
C SER A 54 -6.18 5.60 -2.67
N LYS A 55 -5.69 6.84 -2.70
CA LYS A 55 -5.83 7.72 -3.88
C LYS A 55 -4.97 7.30 -5.07
N ILE A 56 -3.79 6.72 -4.85
CA ILE A 56 -2.85 6.35 -5.92
C ILE A 56 -3.25 4.99 -6.54
N LEU A 57 -3.74 4.09 -5.70
CA LEU A 57 -4.03 2.71 -6.03
C LEU A 57 -5.52 2.45 -6.30
N ASP A 58 -6.38 3.47 -6.17
CA ASP A 58 -7.84 3.38 -6.27
C ASP A 58 -8.45 2.32 -5.33
N ILE A 59 -7.95 2.29 -4.09
CA ILE A 59 -8.43 1.42 -3.02
C ILE A 59 -9.35 2.22 -2.09
N ASN A 60 -10.43 1.61 -1.60
CA ASN A 60 -11.24 2.25 -0.57
C ASN A 60 -10.50 2.19 0.78
N ILE A 61 -10.48 3.28 1.55
CA ILE A 61 -9.85 3.30 2.88
C ILE A 61 -10.39 2.17 3.77
N ASN A 62 -11.67 1.82 3.62
CA ASN A 62 -12.32 0.76 4.39
C ASN A 62 -11.89 -0.67 3.99
N ASP A 63 -11.14 -0.82 2.89
CA ASP A 63 -10.57 -2.11 2.50
C ASP A 63 -9.30 -2.45 3.30
N PHE A 64 -8.68 -1.45 3.94
CA PHE A 64 -7.56 -1.68 4.84
C PHE A 64 -8.08 -2.34 6.13
N PRO A 65 -7.52 -3.50 6.53
CA PRO A 65 -7.88 -4.14 7.79
C PRO A 65 -7.47 -3.29 8.99
N GLU A 66 -8.21 -3.44 10.10
CA GLU A 66 -7.92 -2.81 11.41
C GLU A 66 -6.57 -3.23 11.98
#